data_AF-A0A8T4RHF9-F1
#
_entry.id   AF-A0A8T4RHF9-F1
#
_cell.length_a   1.000
_cell.length_b   1.000
_cell.length_c   1.000
_cell.angle_alpha   90.00
_cell.angle_beta   90.00
_cell.angle_gamma   90.00
#
_symmetry.space_group_name_H-M   'P 1'
#
loop_
_entity.id
_entity.type
_entity.pdbx_description
1 polymer ?
#
loop_
_entity_poly.entity_id
_entity_poly.type
_entity_poly.pdbx_seq_one_letter_code
_entity_poly.pdbx_strand_id
1 'polypeptide(L)'
;MALLDQRKGSALEEVRSLREQGLTDNVILAELANRGYSQDQIHMAISQLDSVAPPEPSPEEAFYPTAPGAAPGYPSAYPPSYPSPASSTAEEKNVYERMEEIAESLIDEKWDDLIAEVKKIVDWKQKVEERQVKMQNDLDKLKENFSMLHQGVLGKLDEYDTRMRDVGTELKAVGKVFKDVIPEFVENVKELSDTTKKLKGKKEQ
;
A
#
# COMPACT_ATOMS: atom_id res chain seq x y z
N MET A 1 40.47 12.76 -30.96
CA MET A 1 39.74 11.50 -31.26
C MET A 1 39.73 10.60 -30.02
N ALA A 2 39.29 11.11 -28.86
CA ALA A 2 39.34 10.41 -27.56
C ALA A 2 38.04 10.49 -26.74
N LEU A 3 36.97 11.09 -27.30
CA LEU A 3 35.68 11.30 -26.63
C LEU A 3 34.61 10.26 -26.99
N LEU A 4 34.88 9.39 -27.97
CA LEU A 4 33.97 8.33 -28.41
C LEU A 4 34.15 7.00 -27.65
N ASP A 5 35.30 6.81 -27.00
CA ASP A 5 35.60 5.56 -26.28
C ASP A 5 35.02 5.55 -24.86
N GLN A 6 34.93 6.72 -24.22
CA GLN A 6 34.38 6.84 -22.86
C GLN A 6 32.86 6.60 -22.79
N ARG A 7 32.12 6.84 -23.88
CA ARG A 7 30.66 6.58 -23.93
C ARG A 7 30.30 5.11 -24.16
N LYS A 8 31.20 4.32 -24.75
CA LYS A 8 30.96 2.88 -24.97
C LYS A 8 30.98 2.11 -23.64
N GLY A 9 31.89 2.50 -22.74
CA GLY A 9 31.95 1.95 -21.39
C GLY A 9 30.70 2.26 -20.56
N SER A 10 30.14 3.46 -20.67
CA SER A 10 28.95 3.84 -19.90
C SER A 10 27.69 3.10 -20.39
N ALA A 11 27.50 2.92 -21.70
CA ALA A 11 26.34 2.19 -22.23
C ALA A 11 26.33 0.72 -21.78
N LEU A 12 27.49 0.04 -21.79
CA LEU A 12 27.61 -1.35 -21.33
C LEU A 12 27.26 -1.52 -19.85
N GLU A 13 27.79 -0.63 -19.01
CA GLU A 13 27.56 -0.68 -17.56
C GLU A 13 26.10 -0.40 -17.20
N GLU A 14 25.46 0.50 -17.96
CA GLU A 14 24.07 0.86 -17.78
C GLU A 14 23.12 -0.24 -18.26
N VAL A 15 23.40 -0.89 -19.40
CA VAL A 15 22.68 -2.11 -19.83
C VAL A 15 22.79 -3.21 -18.77
N ARG A 16 23.99 -3.45 -18.22
CA ARG A 16 24.19 -4.45 -17.17
C ARG A 16 23.35 -4.15 -15.92
N SER A 17 23.36 -2.90 -15.44
CA SER A 17 22.59 -2.51 -14.26
C SER A 17 21.08 -2.66 -14.47
N LEU A 18 20.57 -2.32 -15.66
CA LEU A 18 19.15 -2.48 -15.98
C LEU A 18 18.78 -3.97 -16.12
N ARG A 19 19.68 -4.81 -16.63
CA ARG A 19 19.47 -6.26 -16.71
C ARG A 19 19.45 -6.92 -15.33
N GLU A 20 20.31 -6.48 -14.41
CA GLU A 20 20.31 -6.91 -12.99
C GLU A 20 18.99 -6.55 -12.26
N GLN A 21 18.32 -5.48 -12.71
CA GLN A 21 17.00 -5.08 -12.23
C GLN A 21 15.85 -5.90 -12.85
N GLY A 22 16.15 -6.87 -13.73
CA GLY A 22 15.17 -7.75 -14.37
C GLY A 22 14.41 -7.12 -15.54
N LEU A 23 14.89 -5.99 -16.08
CA LEU A 23 14.29 -5.37 -17.26
C LEU A 23 14.62 -6.18 -18.53
N THR A 24 13.66 -6.24 -19.45
CA THR A 24 13.82 -6.93 -20.74
C THR A 24 14.56 -6.05 -21.75
N ASP A 25 15.24 -6.66 -22.70
CA ASP A 25 16.12 -5.96 -23.66
C ASP A 25 15.38 -4.86 -24.46
N ASN A 26 14.10 -5.07 -24.78
CA ASN A 26 13.27 -4.07 -25.45
C ASN A 26 13.02 -2.82 -24.58
N VAL A 27 12.87 -2.98 -23.26
CA VAL A 27 12.69 -1.88 -22.32
C VAL A 27 14.01 -1.14 -22.09
N ILE A 28 15.12 -1.89 -22.02
CA ILE A 28 16.47 -1.34 -21.90
C ILE A 28 16.80 -0.46 -23.13
N LEU A 29 16.39 -0.89 -24.33
CA LEU A 29 16.55 -0.12 -25.56
C LEU A 29 15.82 1.22 -25.50
N ALA A 30 14.56 1.22 -25.06
CA ALA A 30 13.77 2.45 -24.95
C ALA A 30 14.35 3.41 -23.90
N GLU A 31 14.75 2.88 -22.74
CA GLU A 31 15.30 3.67 -21.64
C GLU A 31 16.64 4.33 -22.01
N LEU A 32 17.54 3.59 -22.68
CA LEU A 32 18.83 4.12 -23.13
C LEU A 32 18.71 5.05 -24.34
N ALA A 33 17.77 4.80 -25.25
CA ALA A 33 17.47 5.73 -26.34
C ALA A 33 16.98 7.08 -25.78
N ASN A 34 16.13 7.06 -24.74
CA ASN A 34 15.64 8.26 -24.06
C ASN A 34 16.76 9.02 -23.32
N ARG A 35 17.80 8.30 -22.86
CA ARG A 35 19.02 8.88 -22.26
C ARG A 35 20.03 9.39 -23.30
N GLY A 36 19.70 9.29 -24.59
CA GLY A 36 20.47 9.86 -25.69
C GLY A 36 21.58 8.97 -26.24
N TYR A 37 21.56 7.66 -25.93
CA TYR A 37 22.46 6.69 -26.55
C TYR A 37 21.97 6.33 -27.96
N SER A 38 22.90 6.17 -28.91
CA SER A 38 22.55 5.75 -30.27
C SER A 38 22.20 4.26 -30.30
N GLN A 39 21.26 3.87 -31.17
CA GLN A 39 20.82 2.48 -31.31
C GLN A 39 21.98 1.49 -31.53
N ASP A 40 22.98 1.86 -32.33
CA ASP A 40 24.18 1.05 -32.57
C ASP A 40 25.01 0.82 -31.30
N GLN A 41 25.12 1.83 -30.44
CA GLN A 41 25.85 1.72 -29.17
C GLN A 41 25.14 0.79 -28.19
N ILE A 42 23.80 0.84 -28.15
CA ILE A 42 23.00 0.01 -27.25
C ILE A 42 23.01 -1.45 -27.72
N HIS A 43 22.83 -1.70 -29.03
CA HIS A 43 22.86 -3.04 -29.60
C HIS A 43 24.24 -3.70 -29.42
N MET A 44 25.32 -2.93 -29.61
CA MET A 44 26.68 -3.42 -29.37
C MET A 44 26.92 -3.75 -27.89
N ALA A 45 26.39 -2.95 -26.96
CA ALA A 45 26.49 -3.21 -25.52
C ALA A 45 25.71 -4.46 -25.08
N ILE A 46 24.48 -4.64 -25.58
CA ILE A 46 23.65 -5.83 -25.28
C ILE A 46 24.30 -7.10 -25.84
N SER A 47 24.69 -7.08 -27.12
CA SER A 47 25.34 -8.24 -27.76
C SER A 47 26.68 -8.60 -27.10
N GLN A 48 27.43 -7.63 -26.59
CA GLN A 48 28.66 -7.86 -25.84
C GLN A 48 28.43 -8.48 -24.46
N LEU A 49 27.28 -8.20 -23.82
CA LEU A 49 26.88 -8.85 -22.56
C LEU A 49 26.34 -10.27 -22.80
N ASP A 50 25.63 -10.46 -23.91
CA ASP A 50 25.04 -11.75 -24.29
C ASP A 50 26.10 -12.76 -24.74
N SER A 51 27.19 -12.28 -25.34
CA SER A 51 28.34 -13.13 -25.71
C SER A 51 29.17 -13.61 -24.51
N VAL A 52 28.84 -13.19 -23.28
CA VAL A 52 29.47 -13.64 -22.02
C VAL A 52 28.56 -14.59 -21.22
N ALA A 53 27.29 -14.77 -21.60
CA ALA A 53 26.33 -15.60 -20.88
C ALA A 53 26.05 -16.93 -21.63
N PRO A 54 26.02 -18.09 -20.94
CA PRO A 54 25.55 -19.33 -21.55
C PRO A 54 24.04 -19.26 -21.84
N PRO A 55 23.56 -19.82 -22.96
CA PRO A 55 22.18 -19.62 -23.42
C PRO A 55 21.16 -20.36 -22.54
N GLU A 56 20.23 -19.62 -21.96
CA GLU A 56 18.98 -20.17 -21.42
C GLU A 56 17.91 -20.24 -22.53
N PRO A 57 17.08 -21.30 -22.56
CA PRO A 57 16.11 -21.53 -23.62
C PRO A 57 14.84 -20.69 -23.44
N SER A 58 14.48 -19.92 -24.47
CA SER A 58 13.13 -19.39 -24.65
C SER A 58 12.18 -20.50 -25.13
N PRO A 59 11.00 -20.67 -24.53
CA PRO A 59 9.96 -21.53 -25.09
C PRO A 59 9.04 -20.75 -26.05
N GLU A 60 8.52 -21.51 -27.02
CA GLU A 60 7.34 -21.25 -27.89
C GLU A 60 7.63 -20.86 -29.35
N GLU A 61 7.97 -21.91 -30.10
CA GLU A 61 7.54 -22.16 -31.47
C GLU A 61 6.00 -22.22 -31.58
N ALA A 62 5.42 -21.74 -32.68
CA ALA A 62 4.60 -22.57 -33.58
C ALA A 62 4.01 -21.80 -34.78
N PHE A 63 3.84 -22.55 -35.88
CA PHE A 63 3.05 -22.31 -37.10
C PHE A 63 3.69 -21.57 -38.28
N TYR A 64 4.33 -22.36 -39.15
CA TYR A 64 4.25 -22.17 -40.61
C TYR A 64 3.71 -23.45 -41.26
N PRO A 65 2.67 -23.38 -42.12
CA PRO A 65 2.32 -24.49 -42.99
C PRO A 65 3.10 -24.43 -44.30
N THR A 66 3.70 -25.58 -44.65
CA THR A 66 4.37 -25.90 -45.91
C THR A 66 3.37 -26.10 -47.04
N ALA A 67 3.70 -25.63 -48.25
CA ALA A 67 3.03 -26.02 -49.49
C ALA A 67 4.01 -26.73 -50.44
N PRO A 68 3.63 -27.85 -51.08
CA PRO A 68 4.48 -28.64 -51.96
C PRO A 68 4.24 -28.34 -53.44
N GLY A 69 5.29 -28.42 -54.27
CA GLY A 69 5.14 -28.35 -55.73
C GLY A 69 6.46 -28.61 -56.46
N ALA A 70 6.58 -29.79 -57.06
CA ALA A 70 7.70 -30.22 -57.90
C ALA A 70 7.39 -30.01 -59.40
N ALA A 71 8.38 -29.57 -60.19
CA ALA A 71 8.64 -30.07 -61.55
C ALA A 71 10.00 -29.58 -62.10
N PRO A 72 10.78 -30.42 -62.82
CA PRO A 72 12.12 -30.11 -63.35
C PRO A 72 12.15 -29.80 -64.86
N GLY A 73 13.14 -29.01 -65.33
CA GLY A 73 13.44 -28.89 -66.77
C GLY A 73 14.46 -27.83 -67.19
N TYR A 74 15.72 -28.26 -67.37
CA TYR A 74 16.82 -27.84 -68.29
C TYR A 74 17.20 -26.35 -68.58
N PRO A 75 18.48 -26.10 -68.94
CA PRO A 75 19.21 -24.85 -68.67
C PRO A 75 19.25 -23.87 -69.85
N SER A 76 19.51 -22.60 -69.57
CA SER A 76 20.14 -21.70 -70.54
C SER A 76 20.92 -20.58 -69.85
N ALA A 77 22.15 -20.39 -70.30
CA ALA A 77 23.10 -19.42 -69.80
C ALA A 77 22.85 -18.05 -70.43
N TYR A 78 22.64 -17.02 -69.59
CA TYR A 78 22.90 -15.62 -69.90
C TYR A 78 23.36 -14.90 -68.61
N PRO A 79 24.30 -13.94 -68.69
CA PRO A 79 24.76 -13.20 -67.53
C PRO A 79 23.67 -12.28 -66.98
N PRO A 80 23.48 -12.18 -65.66
CA PRO A 80 22.60 -11.16 -65.10
C PRO A 80 23.22 -9.79 -65.34
N SER A 81 22.54 -9.00 -66.15
CA SER A 81 22.69 -7.56 -66.20
C SER A 81 22.25 -6.99 -64.85
N TYR A 82 23.10 -6.16 -64.26
CA TYR A 82 22.73 -5.36 -63.09
C TYR A 82 21.55 -4.45 -63.47
N PRO A 83 20.39 -4.53 -62.79
CA PRO A 83 19.43 -3.45 -62.86
C PRO A 83 20.06 -2.22 -62.21
N SER A 84 20.10 -1.11 -62.96
CA SER A 84 20.31 0.21 -62.39
C SER A 84 19.16 0.50 -61.41
N PRO A 85 19.44 1.06 -60.21
CA PRO A 85 18.40 1.55 -59.32
C PRO A 85 17.90 2.88 -59.89
N ALA A 86 16.92 2.80 -60.79
CA ALA A 86 16.06 3.91 -61.10
C ALA A 86 14.70 3.60 -60.45
N SER A 87 14.18 4.56 -59.68
CA SER A 87 12.84 4.58 -59.03
C SER A 87 12.77 4.21 -57.54
N SER A 88 13.51 4.88 -56.66
CA SER A 88 13.31 4.82 -55.20
C SER A 88 12.78 6.14 -54.63
N THR A 89 11.63 6.62 -55.12
CA THR A 89 10.95 7.81 -54.54
C THR A 89 9.45 7.60 -54.32
N ALA A 90 8.89 6.48 -54.76
CA ALA A 90 7.48 6.12 -54.54
C ALA A 90 7.28 5.17 -53.35
N GLU A 91 8.22 4.26 -53.08
CA GLU A 91 8.12 3.32 -51.95
C GLU A 91 8.43 3.96 -50.58
N GLU A 92 9.32 4.95 -50.51
CA GLU A 92 9.58 5.66 -49.24
C GLU A 92 8.34 6.36 -48.70
N LYS A 93 7.55 7.02 -49.56
CA LYS A 93 6.30 7.68 -49.14
C LYS A 93 5.29 6.70 -48.53
N ASN A 94 5.22 5.49 -49.07
CA ASN A 94 4.32 4.45 -48.58
C ASN A 94 4.74 3.89 -47.22
N VAL A 95 6.06 3.83 -46.96
CA VAL A 95 6.59 3.45 -45.64
C VAL A 95 6.33 4.55 -44.61
N TYR A 96 6.49 5.82 -44.95
CA TYR A 96 6.14 6.93 -44.05
C TYR A 96 4.64 7.00 -43.75
N GLU A 97 3.76 6.84 -44.75
CA GLU A 97 2.30 6.80 -44.54
C GLU A 97 1.88 5.64 -43.63
N ARG A 98 2.46 4.45 -43.82
CA ARG A 98 2.19 3.29 -42.96
C ARG A 98 2.74 3.48 -41.55
N MET A 99 3.88 4.14 -41.42
CA MET A 99 4.50 4.45 -40.13
C MET A 99 3.74 5.57 -39.39
N GLU A 100 3.12 6.49 -40.13
CA GLU A 100 2.20 7.51 -39.61
C GLU A 100 0.89 6.88 -39.14
N GLU A 101 0.28 5.96 -39.91
CA GLU A 101 -0.90 5.20 -39.49
C GLU A 101 -0.64 4.34 -38.24
N ILE A 102 0.51 3.67 -38.18
CA ILE A 102 0.93 2.91 -37.01
C ILE A 102 1.20 3.85 -35.82
N ALA A 103 1.79 5.03 -36.05
CA ALA A 103 2.04 6.00 -34.99
C ALA A 103 0.74 6.61 -34.45
N GLU A 104 -0.20 6.99 -35.31
CA GLU A 104 -1.50 7.53 -34.90
C GLU A 104 -2.31 6.51 -34.12
N SER A 105 -2.37 5.26 -34.61
CA SER A 105 -3.07 4.18 -33.90
C SER A 105 -2.42 3.85 -32.54
N LEU A 106 -1.07 3.85 -32.44
CA LEU A 106 -0.38 3.67 -31.17
C LEU A 106 -0.62 4.85 -30.22
N ILE A 107 -0.64 6.08 -30.74
CA ILE A 107 -0.86 7.29 -29.95
C ILE A 107 -2.29 7.29 -29.39
N ASP A 108 -3.30 6.98 -30.19
CA ASP A 108 -4.69 6.90 -29.75
C ASP A 108 -4.90 5.79 -28.71
N GLU A 109 -4.34 4.59 -28.93
CA GLU A 109 -4.40 3.49 -27.95
C GLU A 109 -3.79 3.91 -26.60
N LYS A 110 -2.61 4.55 -26.64
CA LYS A 110 -1.94 5.01 -25.43
C LYS A 110 -2.64 6.20 -24.78
N TRP A 111 -3.29 7.07 -25.54
CA TRP A 111 -4.13 8.14 -25.01
C TRP A 111 -5.37 7.59 -24.31
N ASP A 112 -6.02 6.59 -24.89
CA ASP A 112 -7.19 5.94 -24.28
C ASP A 112 -6.82 5.21 -22.98
N ASP A 113 -5.70 4.49 -22.97
CA ASP A 113 -5.13 3.86 -21.76
C ASP A 113 -4.88 4.91 -20.66
N LEU A 114 -4.24 6.03 -21.02
CA LEU A 114 -3.93 7.12 -20.08
C LEU A 114 -5.21 7.77 -19.53
N ILE A 115 -6.21 8.01 -20.37
CA ILE A 115 -7.51 8.55 -19.94
C ILE A 115 -8.19 7.56 -19.00
N ALA A 116 -8.11 6.26 -19.26
CA ALA A 116 -8.66 5.24 -18.38
C ALA A 116 -7.98 5.24 -17.00
N GLU A 117 -6.66 5.40 -16.94
CA GLU A 117 -5.93 5.53 -15.69
C GLU A 117 -6.26 6.82 -14.93
N VAL A 118 -6.36 7.95 -15.63
CA VAL A 118 -6.78 9.23 -15.03
C VAL A 118 -8.18 9.11 -14.43
N LYS A 119 -9.12 8.45 -15.11
CA LYS A 119 -10.46 8.18 -14.57
C LYS A 119 -10.39 7.36 -13.28
N LYS A 120 -9.57 6.31 -13.22
CA LYS A 120 -9.35 5.53 -11.99
C LYS A 120 -8.81 6.39 -10.85
N ILE A 121 -7.90 7.33 -11.14
CA ILE A 121 -7.35 8.26 -10.14
C ILE A 121 -8.43 9.23 -9.65
N VAL A 122 -9.29 9.74 -10.54
CA VAL A 122 -10.41 10.61 -10.17
C VAL A 122 -11.39 9.88 -9.26
N ASP A 123 -11.76 8.64 -9.59
CA ASP A 123 -12.65 7.82 -8.76
C ASP A 123 -12.02 7.52 -7.39
N TRP A 124 -10.72 7.23 -7.37
CA TRP A 124 -9.99 7.04 -6.12
C TRP A 124 -9.97 8.32 -5.28
N LYS A 125 -9.72 9.48 -5.91
CA LYS A 125 -9.76 10.79 -5.25
C LYS A 125 -11.13 11.05 -4.62
N GLN A 126 -12.22 10.82 -5.36
CA GLN A 126 -13.58 10.99 -4.83
C GLN A 126 -13.82 10.07 -3.62
N LYS A 127 -13.42 8.79 -3.69
CA LYS A 127 -13.52 7.86 -2.55
C LYS A 127 -12.70 8.29 -1.34
N VAL A 128 -11.52 8.89 -1.55
CA VAL A 128 -10.68 9.42 -0.46
C VAL A 128 -11.32 10.65 0.16
N GLU A 129 -11.85 11.58 -0.64
CA GLU A 129 -12.58 12.77 -0.15
C GLU A 129 -13.81 12.36 0.67
N GLU A 130 -14.59 11.39 0.21
CA GLU A 130 -15.73 10.85 0.97
C GLU A 130 -15.29 10.25 2.31
N ARG A 131 -14.20 9.47 2.32
CA ARG A 131 -13.64 8.89 3.55
C ARG A 131 -13.12 9.96 4.49
N GLN A 132 -12.49 11.01 3.97
CA GLN A 132 -11.99 12.13 4.75
C GLN A 132 -13.14 12.87 5.44
N VAL A 133 -14.23 13.16 4.73
CA VAL A 133 -15.42 13.80 5.30
C VAL A 133 -16.06 12.91 6.37
N LYS A 134 -16.20 11.60 6.11
CA LYS A 134 -16.70 10.65 7.13
C LYS A 134 -15.83 10.62 8.38
N MET A 135 -14.51 10.59 8.20
CA MET A 135 -13.56 10.57 9.31
C MET A 135 -13.61 11.86 10.14
N GLN A 136 -13.76 13.02 9.51
CA GLN A 136 -13.98 14.29 10.23
C GLN A 136 -15.27 14.27 11.04
N ASN A 137 -16.38 13.82 10.44
CA ASN A 137 -17.65 13.69 11.15
C ASN A 137 -17.57 12.72 12.34
N ASP A 138 -16.87 11.60 12.18
CA ASP A 138 -16.70 10.62 13.25
C ASP A 138 -15.80 11.15 14.37
N LEU A 139 -14.77 11.94 14.05
CA LEU A 139 -13.94 12.63 15.05
C LEU A 139 -14.74 13.68 15.82
N ASP A 140 -15.60 14.45 15.15
CA ASP A 140 -16.47 15.42 15.81
C ASP A 140 -17.46 14.74 16.77
N LYS A 141 -18.09 13.64 16.33
CA LYS A 141 -18.95 12.82 17.20
C LYS A 141 -18.18 12.22 18.38
N LEU A 142 -16.95 11.73 18.14
CA LEU A 142 -16.12 11.18 19.20
C LEU A 142 -15.78 12.25 20.24
N LYS A 143 -15.46 13.47 19.79
CA LYS A 143 -15.20 14.62 20.65
C LYS A 143 -16.44 14.99 21.47
N GLU A 144 -17.62 15.00 20.86
CA GLU A 144 -18.89 15.27 21.55
C GLU A 144 -19.18 14.19 22.61
N ASN A 145 -19.07 12.91 22.24
CA ASN A 145 -19.24 11.78 23.16
C ASN A 145 -18.23 11.82 24.31
N PHE A 146 -16.99 12.17 24.04
CA PHE A 146 -15.97 12.34 25.07
C PHE A 146 -16.32 13.48 26.03
N SER A 147 -16.80 14.62 25.52
CA SER A 147 -17.25 15.74 26.36
C SER A 147 -18.43 15.36 27.25
N MET A 148 -19.42 14.66 26.68
CA MET A 148 -20.57 14.15 27.43
C MET A 148 -20.15 13.15 28.51
N LEU A 149 -19.28 12.20 28.17
CA LEU A 149 -18.74 11.23 29.12
C LEU A 149 -17.95 11.91 30.23
N HIS A 150 -17.07 12.85 29.89
CA HIS A 150 -16.27 13.59 30.85
C HIS A 150 -17.15 14.36 31.85
N GLN A 151 -18.18 15.05 31.34
CA GLN A 151 -19.14 15.75 32.18
C GLN A 151 -19.95 14.78 33.05
N GLY A 152 -20.39 13.64 32.51
CA GLY A 152 -21.10 12.60 33.26
C GLY A 152 -20.25 11.98 34.36
N VAL A 153 -18.97 11.71 34.08
CA VAL A 153 -18.01 11.15 35.05
C VAL A 153 -17.71 12.17 36.15
N LEU A 154 -17.48 13.44 35.81
CA LEU A 154 -17.28 14.50 36.81
C LEU A 154 -18.52 14.66 37.71
N GLY A 155 -19.72 14.65 37.13
CA GLY A 155 -20.96 14.70 37.91
C GLY A 155 -21.12 13.50 38.84
N LYS A 156 -20.83 12.28 38.36
CA LYS A 156 -20.88 11.08 39.20
C LYS A 156 -19.84 11.08 40.31
N LEU A 157 -18.67 11.66 40.06
CA LEU A 157 -17.61 11.80 41.05
C LEU A 157 -17.98 12.84 42.13
N ASP A 158 -18.59 13.95 41.74
CA ASP A 158 -19.07 14.98 42.67
C ASP A 158 -20.25 14.48 43.54
N GLU A 159 -21.20 13.76 42.93
CA GLU A 159 -22.23 13.03 43.66
C GLU A 159 -21.64 12.02 44.65
N TYR A 160 -20.57 11.32 44.24
CA TYR A 160 -19.89 10.34 45.10
C TYR A 160 -19.20 11.02 46.28
N ASP A 161 -18.47 12.12 46.06
CA ASP A 161 -17.83 12.92 47.10
C ASP A 161 -18.85 13.46 48.11
N THR A 162 -19.99 13.96 47.61
CA THR A 162 -21.11 14.41 48.45
C THR A 162 -21.68 13.27 49.29
N ARG A 163 -22.00 12.12 48.68
CA ARG A 163 -22.49 10.94 49.41
C ARG A 163 -21.47 10.45 50.44
N MET A 164 -20.18 10.49 50.14
CA MET A 164 -19.11 10.14 51.09
C MET A 164 -19.08 11.08 52.30
N ARG A 165 -19.30 12.40 52.11
CA ARG A 165 -19.41 13.36 53.21
C ARG A 165 -20.64 13.10 54.08
N ASP A 166 -21.77 12.81 53.46
CA ASP A 166 -23.01 12.50 54.17
C ASP A 166 -22.85 11.23 55.01
N VAL A 167 -22.31 10.16 54.40
CA VAL A 167 -21.96 8.92 55.11
C VAL A 167 -20.98 9.18 56.24
N GLY A 168 -19.99 10.06 56.06
CA GLY A 168 -19.07 10.45 57.13
C GLY A 168 -19.77 11.14 58.30
N THR A 169 -20.79 11.94 58.01
CA THR A 169 -21.61 12.64 59.01
C THR A 169 -22.51 11.65 59.76
N GLU A 170 -23.18 10.75 59.04
CA GLU A 170 -23.98 9.68 59.62
C GLU A 170 -23.13 8.74 60.48
N LEU A 171 -21.96 8.33 59.99
CA LEU A 171 -21.02 7.49 60.73
C LEU A 171 -20.55 8.16 62.02
N LYS A 172 -20.35 9.48 62.00
CA LYS A 172 -20.01 10.26 63.20
C LYS A 172 -21.17 10.30 64.20
N ALA A 173 -22.41 10.44 63.72
CA ALA A 173 -23.60 10.37 64.57
C ALA A 173 -23.77 8.98 65.18
N VAL A 174 -23.63 7.91 64.38
CA VAL A 174 -23.64 6.53 64.84
C VAL A 174 -22.53 6.31 65.88
N GLY A 175 -21.32 6.80 65.64
CA GLY A 175 -20.21 6.72 66.60
C GLY A 175 -20.51 7.43 67.92
N LYS A 176 -21.23 8.57 67.90
CA LYS A 176 -21.68 9.26 69.10
C LYS A 176 -22.73 8.44 69.86
N VAL A 177 -23.74 7.92 69.17
CA VAL A 177 -24.75 7.05 69.78
C VAL A 177 -24.09 5.81 70.39
N PHE A 178 -23.12 5.21 69.70
CA PHE A 178 -22.39 4.05 70.22
C PHE A 178 -21.61 4.38 71.50
N LYS A 179 -21.00 5.57 71.55
CA LYS A 179 -20.30 6.08 72.74
C LYS A 179 -21.24 6.29 73.93
N ASP A 180 -22.48 6.71 73.67
CA ASP A 180 -23.47 6.96 74.72
C ASP A 180 -24.15 5.65 75.18
N VAL A 181 -24.42 4.71 74.26
CA VAL A 181 -25.15 3.46 74.52
C VAL A 181 -24.27 2.35 75.10
N ILE A 182 -22.99 2.24 74.71
CA ILE A 182 -22.09 1.19 75.23
C ILE A 182 -21.99 1.23 76.77
N PRO A 183 -21.72 2.38 77.41
CA PRO A 183 -21.61 2.46 78.86
C PRO A 183 -22.92 2.02 79.56
N GLU A 184 -24.07 2.48 79.06
CA GLU A 184 -25.38 2.14 79.60
C GLU A 184 -25.67 0.64 79.48
N PHE A 185 -25.32 0.01 78.34
CA PHE A 185 -25.43 -1.44 78.19
C PHE A 185 -24.52 -2.20 79.16
N VAL A 186 -23.28 -1.76 79.34
CA VAL A 186 -22.33 -2.40 80.27
C VAL A 186 -22.82 -2.27 81.72
N GLU A 187 -23.35 -1.11 82.09
CA GLU A 187 -23.93 -0.86 83.41
C GLU A 187 -25.16 -1.74 83.66
N ASN A 188 -26.10 -1.77 82.71
CA ASN A 188 -27.30 -2.62 82.77
C ASN A 188 -26.95 -4.11 82.88
N VAL A 189 -25.97 -4.60 82.10
CA VAL A 189 -25.51 -6.00 82.18
C VAL A 189 -24.85 -6.29 83.54
N LYS A 190 -24.10 -5.33 84.09
CA LYS A 190 -23.48 -5.47 85.41
C LYS A 190 -24.54 -5.52 86.52
N GLU A 191 -25.55 -4.66 86.48
CA GLU A 191 -26.68 -4.68 87.42
C GLU A 191 -27.47 -5.99 87.35
N LEU A 192 -27.71 -6.50 86.13
CA LEU A 192 -28.39 -7.78 85.93
C LEU A 192 -27.55 -8.95 86.49
N SER A 193 -26.23 -8.93 86.28
CA SER A 193 -25.30 -9.91 86.84
C SER A 193 -25.32 -9.89 88.37
N ASP A 194 -25.29 -8.69 88.98
CA ASP A 194 -25.30 -8.52 90.43
C ASP A 194 -26.65 -8.93 91.03
N THR A 195 -27.76 -8.62 90.36
CA THR A 195 -29.11 -9.05 90.76
C THR A 195 -29.25 -10.57 90.70
N THR A 196 -28.71 -11.19 89.64
CA THR A 196 -28.68 -12.65 89.49
C THR A 196 -27.83 -13.31 90.58
N LYS A 197 -26.65 -12.75 90.90
CA LYS A 197 -25.81 -13.23 92.00
C LYS A 197 -26.52 -13.15 93.36
N LYS A 198 -27.19 -12.04 93.65
CA LYS A 198 -27.96 -11.86 94.89
C LYS A 198 -29.11 -12.87 94.99
N LEU A 199 -29.83 -13.11 93.89
CA LEU A 199 -30.89 -14.12 93.81
C LEU A 199 -30.36 -15.55 94.02
N LYS A 200 -29.18 -15.87 93.46
CA LYS A 200 -28.56 -17.17 93.62
C LYS A 200 -28.05 -17.40 95.04
N GLY A 201 -27.45 -16.39 95.68
CA GLY A 201 -26.98 -16.46 97.07
C GLY A 201 -28.10 -16.56 98.11
N LYS A 202 -29.30 -16.04 97.83
CA LYS A 202 -30.49 -16.20 98.69
C LYS A 202 -31.12 -17.59 98.64
N LYS A 203 -30.75 -18.45 97.69
CA LYS A 203 -31.25 -19.82 97.54
C LYS A 203 -30.39 -20.88 98.27
N GLU A 204 -29.23 -20.50 98.78
CA GLU A 204 -28.28 -21.40 99.48
C GLU A 204 -28.25 -21.17 101.01
N GLN A 205 -29.19 -20.38 101.56
CA GLN A 205 -29.52 -20.32 102.99
C GLN A 205 -30.94 -20.86 103.20
#